data_AF-A0A0T6B3V7-F1
#
_entry.id   AF-A0A0T6B3V7-F1
#
_cell.length_a   1.000
_cell.length_b   1.000
_cell.length_c   1.000
_cell.angle_alpha   90.00
_cell.angle_beta   90.00
_cell.angle_gamma   90.00
#
_symmetry.space_group_name_H-M   'P 1'
#
loop_
_entity.id
_entity.type
_entity.pdbx_description
1 polymer ?
#
loop_
_entity_poly.entity_id
_entity_poly.type
_entity_poly.pdbx_seq_one_letter_code
_entity_poly.pdbx_strand_id
1 'polypeptide(L)'
;MSSENVTQTSETNKIMEQCYENLIVIDVGANLTNKKYSRDLDSVIQRAKDSGVQKIMVTGTSVKTSKEALRLTRIYPGVLYSTAGIHPHDAKSYTDESWEELVAIADNPECVAIGECGLDYNRNFSEPDEQKQVFRKQIELACKLKKPLFVHERDAHNDLLEILTEYKNDLPPVLVHAHNDLLEILTEYKNDLPPVLVHCFTGTTEHALNYLDKGFYIGLTGM
;
A
#
# COMPACT_ATOMS: atom_id res chain seq x y z
N MET A 1 -23.31 -39.08 -13.79
CA MET A 1 -22.17 -38.27 -13.30
C MET A 1 -22.62 -36.82 -13.12
N SER A 2 -23.55 -36.57 -12.19
CA SER A 2 -24.25 -35.27 -12.09
C SER A 2 -24.75 -34.95 -10.69
N SER A 3 -24.18 -35.57 -9.65
CA SER A 3 -24.57 -35.37 -8.25
C SER A 3 -23.45 -34.87 -7.34
N GLU A 4 -22.20 -34.82 -7.81
CA GLU A 4 -21.04 -34.37 -6.99
C GLU A 4 -20.74 -32.87 -7.15
N ASN A 5 -21.01 -32.28 -8.33
CA ASN A 5 -20.73 -30.85 -8.58
C ASN A 5 -21.70 -29.87 -7.91
N VAL A 6 -22.93 -30.28 -7.58
CA VAL A 6 -23.94 -29.39 -6.98
C VAL A 6 -23.72 -29.23 -5.48
N THR A 7 -23.22 -30.26 -4.81
CA THR A 7 -22.97 -30.30 -3.37
C THR A 7 -21.78 -29.42 -2.98
N GLN A 8 -20.69 -29.47 -3.77
CA GLN A 8 -19.48 -28.67 -3.57
C GLN A 8 -19.74 -27.15 -3.64
N THR A 9 -20.62 -26.70 -4.55
CA THR A 9 -20.96 -25.26 -4.66
C THR A 9 -21.75 -24.77 -3.45
N SER A 10 -22.62 -25.61 -2.87
CA SER A 10 -23.44 -25.24 -1.70
C SER A 10 -22.62 -25.16 -0.41
N GLU A 11 -21.58 -25.99 -0.29
CA GLU A 11 -20.69 -26.03 0.86
C GLU A 11 -19.72 -24.85 0.83
N THR A 12 -19.15 -24.54 -0.34
CA THR A 12 -18.35 -23.32 -0.56
C THR A 12 -19.17 -22.06 -0.28
N ASN A 13 -20.43 -21.99 -0.74
CA ASN A 13 -21.28 -20.83 -0.46
C ASN A 13 -21.59 -20.65 1.03
N LYS A 14 -21.82 -21.75 1.78
CA LYS A 14 -21.99 -21.69 3.24
C LYS A 14 -20.73 -21.27 3.98
N ILE A 15 -19.57 -21.76 3.55
CA ILE A 15 -18.27 -21.35 4.10
C ILE A 15 -18.05 -19.85 3.83
N MET A 16 -18.34 -19.39 2.62
CA MET A 16 -18.24 -17.97 2.27
C MET A 16 -19.21 -17.11 3.09
N GLU A 17 -20.47 -17.53 3.27
CA GLU A 17 -21.46 -16.85 4.14
C GLU A 17 -20.97 -16.72 5.58
N GLN A 18 -20.37 -17.78 6.15
CA GLN A 18 -19.76 -17.72 7.49
C GLN A 18 -18.50 -16.83 7.55
N CYS A 19 -17.74 -16.75 6.45
CA CYS A 19 -16.61 -15.83 6.35
C CYS A 19 -17.08 -14.37 6.31
N TYR A 20 -18.16 -14.05 5.60
CA TYR A 20 -18.64 -12.67 5.43
C TYR A 20 -19.05 -12.00 6.74
N GLU A 21 -19.70 -12.71 7.67
CA GLU A 21 -20.13 -12.13 8.95
C GLU A 21 -18.96 -11.74 9.87
N ASN A 22 -17.76 -12.27 9.62
CA ASN A 22 -16.57 -12.04 10.45
C ASN A 22 -15.41 -11.39 9.68
N LEU A 23 -15.62 -10.97 8.42
CA LEU A 23 -14.56 -10.41 7.59
C LEU A 23 -14.36 -8.93 7.88
N ILE A 24 -13.15 -8.56 8.32
CA ILE A 24 -12.72 -7.16 8.39
C ILE A 24 -12.17 -6.77 7.01
N VAL A 25 -12.91 -5.94 6.28
CA VAL A 25 -12.48 -5.42 4.98
C VAL A 25 -11.82 -4.06 5.17
N ILE A 26 -10.56 -3.94 4.74
CA ILE A 26 -9.78 -2.69 4.75
C ILE A 26 -9.30 -2.42 3.33
N ASP A 27 -9.67 -1.27 2.79
CA ASP A 27 -9.08 -0.77 1.54
C ASP A 27 -7.75 -0.08 1.87
N VAL A 28 -6.64 -0.66 1.44
CA VAL A 28 -5.29 -0.20 1.76
C VAL A 28 -4.69 0.75 0.71
N GLY A 29 -5.43 1.16 -0.32
CA GLY A 29 -4.84 1.98 -1.39
C GLY A 29 -5.88 2.76 -2.20
N ALA A 30 -6.59 3.68 -1.54
CA ALA A 30 -7.63 4.46 -2.17
C ALA A 30 -7.15 5.86 -2.56
N ASN A 31 -7.26 6.20 -3.85
CA ASN A 31 -6.91 7.51 -4.40
C ASN A 31 -8.04 8.55 -4.25
N LEU A 32 -8.61 8.71 -3.05
CA LEU A 32 -9.81 9.55 -2.80
C LEU A 32 -9.57 11.06 -2.95
N THR A 33 -8.31 11.50 -2.97
CA THR A 33 -7.93 12.90 -3.26
C THR A 33 -8.07 13.26 -4.74
N ASN A 34 -8.30 12.26 -5.61
CA ASN A 34 -8.50 12.49 -7.04
C ASN A 34 -9.77 13.31 -7.29
N LYS A 35 -9.64 14.33 -8.16
CA LYS A 35 -10.75 15.24 -8.54
C LYS A 35 -12.00 14.52 -9.04
N LYS A 36 -11.89 13.29 -9.55
CA LYS A 36 -13.03 12.46 -9.95
C LYS A 36 -14.06 12.26 -8.83
N TYR A 37 -13.61 12.21 -7.57
CA TYR A 37 -14.48 12.01 -6.41
C TYR A 37 -15.01 13.31 -5.80
N SER A 38 -14.59 14.48 -6.29
CA SER A 38 -14.94 15.78 -5.68
C SER A 38 -16.44 16.08 -5.62
N ARG A 39 -17.25 15.42 -6.47
CA ARG A 39 -18.71 15.66 -6.56
C ARG A 39 -19.54 14.69 -5.71
N ASP A 40 -19.01 13.51 -5.38
CA ASP A 40 -19.78 12.44 -4.75
C ASP A 40 -19.01 11.69 -3.65
N LEU A 41 -17.94 12.28 -3.11
CA LEU A 41 -17.08 11.66 -2.09
C LEU A 41 -17.87 11.07 -0.91
N ASP A 42 -18.82 11.83 -0.36
CA ASP A 42 -19.70 11.36 0.73
C ASP A 42 -20.45 10.10 0.33
N SER A 43 -21.01 10.09 -0.89
CA SER A 43 -21.75 8.93 -1.40
C SER A 43 -20.83 7.74 -1.68
N VAL A 44 -19.59 7.97 -2.15
CA VAL A 44 -18.57 6.92 -2.34
C VAL A 44 -18.25 6.26 -1.00
N ILE A 45 -17.98 7.05 0.02
CA ILE A 45 -17.64 6.55 1.36
C ILE A 45 -18.82 5.83 1.98
N GLN A 46 -20.04 6.34 1.81
CA GLN A 46 -21.24 5.66 2.31
C GLN A 46 -21.44 4.31 1.61
N ARG A 47 -21.31 4.24 0.29
CA ARG A 47 -21.39 2.96 -0.45
C ARG A 47 -20.34 1.97 0.00
N ALA A 48 -19.11 2.42 0.28
CA ALA A 48 -18.05 1.56 0.81
C ALA A 48 -18.43 0.97 2.17
N LYS A 49 -18.94 1.79 3.09
CA LYS A 49 -19.44 1.35 4.41
C LYS A 49 -20.60 0.36 4.28
N ASP A 50 -21.58 0.67 3.44
CA ASP A 50 -22.76 -0.17 3.21
C ASP A 50 -22.37 -1.53 2.62
N SER A 51 -21.22 -1.60 1.93
CA SER A 51 -20.63 -2.81 1.37
C SER A 51 -19.70 -3.53 2.35
N GLY A 52 -19.60 -3.09 3.61
CA GLY A 52 -18.81 -3.72 4.67
C GLY A 52 -17.34 -3.28 4.76
N VAL A 53 -16.90 -2.30 3.97
CA VAL A 53 -15.55 -1.72 4.12
C VAL A 53 -15.48 -0.94 5.42
N GLN A 54 -14.67 -1.41 6.36
CA GLN A 54 -14.58 -0.82 7.69
C GLN A 54 -13.65 0.39 7.69
N LYS A 55 -12.46 0.24 7.09
CA LYS A 55 -11.41 1.27 7.07
C LYS A 55 -10.89 1.46 5.65
N ILE A 56 -10.47 2.67 5.32
CA ILE A 56 -9.91 3.02 4.02
C ILE A 56 -8.65 3.86 4.25
N MET A 57 -7.54 3.45 3.64
CA MET A 57 -6.29 4.18 3.64
C MET A 57 -6.18 5.01 2.36
N VAL A 58 -6.15 6.33 2.53
CA VAL A 58 -6.06 7.31 1.43
C VAL A 58 -4.61 7.57 1.10
N THR A 59 -4.23 7.28 -0.14
CA THR A 59 -2.85 7.41 -0.60
C THR A 59 -2.45 8.89 -0.74
N GLY A 60 -1.36 9.26 -0.06
CA GLY A 60 -0.61 10.47 -0.31
C GLY A 60 0.60 10.17 -1.19
N THR A 61 0.82 10.95 -2.25
CA THR A 61 1.91 10.74 -3.23
C THR A 61 2.88 11.92 -3.32
N SER A 62 2.53 13.04 -2.67
CA SER A 62 3.27 14.29 -2.62
C SER A 62 2.86 15.02 -1.34
N VAL A 63 3.62 16.01 -0.89
CA VAL A 63 3.24 16.83 0.28
C VAL A 63 1.83 17.39 0.16
N LYS A 64 1.45 17.88 -1.02
CA LYS A 64 0.11 18.40 -1.28
C LYS A 64 -0.97 17.33 -1.11
N THR A 65 -0.81 16.19 -1.79
CA THR A 65 -1.81 15.12 -1.74
C THR A 65 -1.85 14.45 -0.37
N SER A 66 -0.74 14.40 0.35
CA SER A 66 -0.66 13.96 1.75
C SER A 66 -1.38 14.91 2.71
N LYS A 67 -1.27 16.23 2.54
CA LYS A 67 -2.08 17.21 3.29
C LYS A 67 -3.58 17.02 3.02
N GLU A 68 -3.95 16.82 1.76
CA GLU A 68 -5.35 16.58 1.36
C GLU A 68 -5.88 15.27 1.94
N ALA A 69 -5.08 14.19 1.90
CA ALA A 69 -5.42 12.89 2.48
C ALA A 69 -5.61 12.98 3.99
N LEU A 70 -4.68 13.61 4.71
CA LEU A 70 -4.80 13.85 6.16
C LEU A 70 -6.04 14.70 6.49
N ARG A 71 -6.38 15.69 5.66
CA ARG A 71 -7.62 16.46 5.86
C ARG A 71 -8.87 15.57 5.76
N LEU A 72 -8.89 14.61 4.84
CA LEU A 72 -10.01 13.67 4.71
C LEU A 72 -10.18 12.80 5.97
N THR A 73 -9.11 12.41 6.65
CA THR A 73 -9.20 11.63 7.90
C THR A 73 -9.88 12.41 9.03
N ARG A 74 -9.78 13.74 9.02
CA ARG A 74 -10.48 14.63 9.97
C ARG A 74 -11.97 14.74 9.67
N ILE A 75 -12.37 14.61 8.41
CA ILE A 75 -13.77 14.68 7.98
C ILE A 75 -14.49 13.36 8.27
N TYR A 76 -13.78 12.23 8.12
CA TYR A 76 -14.33 10.89 8.33
C TYR A 76 -13.52 10.12 9.39
N PRO A 77 -13.53 10.59 10.65
CA PRO A 77 -12.73 10.02 11.72
C PRO A 77 -13.10 8.56 11.99
N GLY A 78 -12.08 7.72 12.18
CA GLY A 78 -12.26 6.29 12.42
C GLY A 78 -12.71 5.49 11.19
N VAL A 79 -12.81 6.12 10.01
CA VAL A 79 -13.12 5.44 8.74
C VAL A 79 -11.95 5.61 7.79
N LEU A 80 -11.50 6.85 7.59
CA LEU A 80 -10.36 7.15 6.74
C LEU A 80 -9.09 7.31 7.55
N TYR A 81 -8.02 6.72 7.02
CA TYR A 81 -6.64 6.92 7.42
C TYR A 81 -5.85 7.41 6.20
N SER A 82 -4.64 7.89 6.38
CA SER A 82 -3.83 8.41 5.27
C SER A 82 -2.42 7.83 5.27
N THR A 83 -1.76 7.94 4.12
CA THR A 83 -0.30 7.80 4.01
C THR A 83 0.33 9.16 3.70
N ALA A 84 1.62 9.30 4.01
CA ALA A 84 2.40 10.47 3.63
C ALA A 84 3.71 10.06 2.97
N GLY A 85 3.93 10.50 1.73
CA GLY A 85 5.13 10.17 0.99
C GLY A 85 5.35 11.06 -0.23
N ILE A 86 6.50 10.85 -0.86
CA ILE A 86 6.90 11.42 -2.14
C ILE A 86 7.07 10.25 -3.10
N HIS A 87 6.19 10.20 -4.10
CA HIS A 87 6.20 9.20 -5.17
C HIS A 87 7.47 9.35 -6.03
N PRO A 88 8.05 8.26 -6.56
CA PRO A 88 9.29 8.30 -7.36
C PRO A 88 9.27 9.32 -8.50
N HIS A 89 8.12 9.49 -9.16
CA HIS A 89 7.96 10.50 -10.22
C HIS A 89 8.17 11.95 -9.76
N ASP A 90 7.89 12.26 -8.49
CA ASP A 90 8.01 13.60 -7.91
C ASP A 90 9.34 13.81 -7.16
N ALA A 91 10.24 12.81 -7.16
CA ALA A 91 11.49 12.83 -6.40
C ALA A 91 12.38 14.04 -6.69
N LYS A 92 12.46 14.52 -7.94
CA LYS A 92 13.26 15.72 -8.28
C LYS A 92 12.71 17.04 -7.73
N SER A 93 11.44 17.06 -7.32
CA SER A 93 10.72 18.30 -6.99
C SER A 93 10.63 18.57 -5.49
N TYR A 94 11.15 17.67 -4.64
CA TYR A 94 11.14 17.90 -3.19
C TYR A 94 12.21 18.92 -2.79
N THR A 95 11.92 19.65 -1.71
CA THR A 95 12.80 20.63 -1.10
C THR A 95 12.89 20.36 0.40
N ASP A 96 13.83 20.99 1.10
CA ASP A 96 13.92 20.87 2.57
C ASP A 96 12.64 21.36 3.27
N GLU A 97 12.02 22.44 2.76
CA GLU A 97 10.72 22.92 3.25
C GLU A 97 9.62 21.87 3.04
N SER A 98 9.56 21.28 1.84
CA SER A 98 8.61 20.19 1.55
C SER A 98 8.83 18.97 2.45
N TRP A 99 10.09 18.69 2.81
CA TRP A 99 10.43 17.59 3.70
C TRP A 99 9.95 17.83 5.13
N GLU A 100 10.18 19.02 5.68
CA GLU A 100 9.69 19.39 7.03
C GLU A 100 8.16 19.29 7.12
N GLU A 101 7.46 19.75 6.09
CA GLU A 101 6.00 19.60 6.00
C GLU A 101 5.57 18.12 5.96
N LEU A 102 6.27 17.28 5.19
CA LEU A 102 5.98 15.85 5.11
C LEU A 102 6.14 15.17 6.47
N VAL A 103 7.22 15.49 7.20
CA VAL A 103 7.47 14.96 8.55
C VAL A 103 6.35 15.36 9.50
N ALA A 104 5.91 16.62 9.47
CA ALA A 104 4.80 17.08 10.30
C ALA A 104 3.48 16.36 9.99
N ILE A 105 3.20 16.10 8.71
CA ILE A 105 2.03 15.30 8.29
C ILE A 105 2.16 13.86 8.81
N ALA A 106 3.32 13.25 8.58
CA ALA A 106 3.61 11.87 8.92
C ALA A 106 3.54 11.60 10.43
N ASP A 107 3.80 12.58 11.29
CA ASP A 107 3.73 12.43 12.75
C ASP A 107 2.28 12.31 13.28
N ASN A 108 1.28 12.66 12.47
CA ASN A 108 -0.13 12.54 12.88
C ASN A 108 -0.55 11.06 13.05
N PRO A 109 -1.37 10.71 14.07
CA PRO A 109 -1.76 9.33 14.33
C PRO A 109 -2.64 8.71 13.23
N GLU A 110 -3.38 9.54 12.48
CA GLU A 110 -4.20 9.11 11.34
C GLU A 110 -3.39 8.88 10.07
N CYS A 111 -2.15 9.38 10.03
CA CYS A 111 -1.18 9.02 9.01
C CYS A 111 -0.54 7.69 9.41
N VAL A 112 -0.97 6.58 8.84
CA VAL A 112 -0.62 5.24 9.35
C VAL A 112 0.56 4.60 8.63
N ALA A 113 1.02 5.14 7.51
CA ALA A 113 2.17 4.63 6.76
C ALA A 113 2.94 5.77 6.06
N ILE A 114 4.23 5.53 5.80
CA ILE A 114 5.09 6.39 4.97
C ILE A 114 5.06 5.88 3.54
N GLY A 115 4.61 6.72 2.61
CA GLY A 115 4.42 6.39 1.21
C GLY A 115 3.15 7.04 0.66
N GLU A 116 2.83 6.89 -0.62
CA GLU A 116 3.49 6.06 -1.62
C GLU A 116 4.90 6.57 -1.93
N CYS A 117 5.90 5.71 -1.75
CA CYS A 117 7.33 5.96 -1.93
C CYS A 117 7.96 4.80 -2.70
N GLY A 118 9.23 4.86 -3.11
CA GLY A 118 9.88 3.72 -3.77
C GLY A 118 10.50 4.13 -5.09
N LEU A 119 10.48 3.22 -6.08
CA LEU A 119 11.21 3.36 -7.34
C LEU A 119 10.29 3.05 -8.54
N ASP A 120 10.35 3.88 -9.56
CA ASP A 120 9.65 3.67 -10.83
C ASP A 120 10.56 4.10 -11.99
N TYR A 121 11.11 3.12 -12.71
CA TYR A 121 11.99 3.34 -13.86
C TYR A 121 11.24 3.41 -15.19
N ASN A 122 9.91 3.42 -15.14
CA ASN A 122 9.08 3.64 -16.31
C ASN A 122 8.92 5.15 -16.53
N ARG A 123 9.12 5.60 -17.77
CA ARG A 123 9.05 7.02 -18.21
C ARG A 123 10.07 7.98 -17.57
N ASN A 124 10.80 7.59 -16.53
CA ASN A 124 11.89 8.34 -15.85
C ASN A 124 11.58 9.83 -15.65
N PHE A 125 10.46 10.14 -14.99
CA PHE A 125 10.13 11.54 -14.67
C PHE A 125 11.12 12.20 -13.69
N SER A 126 11.81 11.40 -12.88
CA SER A 126 12.97 11.76 -12.05
C SER A 126 14.08 10.73 -12.30
N GLU A 127 15.34 11.13 -12.21
CA GLU A 127 16.47 10.23 -12.48
C GLU A 127 16.58 9.15 -11.39
N PRO A 128 17.05 7.92 -11.71
CA PRO A 128 17.14 6.83 -10.75
C PRO A 128 17.85 7.20 -9.43
N ASP A 129 18.97 7.93 -9.51
CA ASP A 129 19.71 8.35 -8.33
C ASP A 129 18.90 9.30 -7.41
N GLU A 130 18.09 10.19 -7.98
CA GLU A 130 17.20 11.06 -7.21
C GLU A 130 16.11 10.26 -6.51
N GLN A 131 15.52 9.28 -7.21
CA GLN A 131 14.51 8.38 -6.63
C GLN A 131 15.09 7.59 -5.46
N LYS A 132 16.29 6.99 -5.64
CA LYS A 132 16.98 6.23 -4.58
C LYS A 132 17.28 7.09 -3.36
N GLN A 133 17.75 8.33 -3.54
CA GLN A 133 18.02 9.24 -2.43
C GLN A 133 16.76 9.60 -1.64
N VAL A 134 15.68 9.96 -2.34
CA VAL A 134 14.39 10.29 -1.71
C VAL A 134 13.77 9.07 -1.04
N PHE A 135 13.92 7.88 -1.63
CA PHE A 135 13.42 6.65 -1.04
C PHE A 135 14.14 6.33 0.28
N ARG A 136 15.48 6.39 0.32
CA ARG A 136 16.27 6.19 1.56
C ARG A 136 15.83 7.15 2.68
N LYS A 137 15.63 8.44 2.38
CA LYS A 137 15.12 9.41 3.37
C LYS A 137 13.76 9.01 3.93
N GLN A 138 12.86 8.49 3.09
CA GLN A 138 11.54 8.04 3.53
C GLN A 138 11.61 6.76 4.38
N ILE A 139 12.52 5.84 4.07
CA ILE A 139 12.79 4.66 4.91
C ILE A 139 13.29 5.09 6.29
N GLU A 140 14.25 6.01 6.37
CA GLU A 140 14.75 6.56 7.63
C GLU A 140 13.63 7.20 8.46
N LEU A 141 12.73 7.95 7.82
CA LEU A 141 11.55 8.53 8.47
C LEU A 141 10.61 7.44 9.01
N ALA A 142 10.36 6.39 8.21
CA ALA A 142 9.52 5.26 8.60
C ALA A 142 10.10 4.52 9.82
N CYS A 143 11.41 4.26 9.84
CA CYS A 143 12.12 3.68 10.98
C CYS A 143 12.00 4.57 12.22
N LYS A 144 12.24 5.88 12.07
CA LYS A 144 12.16 6.86 13.18
C LYS A 144 10.75 6.91 13.79
N LEU A 145 9.72 6.94 12.96
CA LEU A 145 8.32 7.03 13.41
C LEU A 145 7.71 5.65 13.73
N LYS A 146 8.43 4.56 13.45
CA LYS A 146 7.94 3.17 13.56
C LYS A 146 6.65 2.96 12.77
N LYS A 147 6.55 3.58 11.59
CA LYS A 147 5.39 3.47 10.70
C LYS A 147 5.70 2.55 9.53
N PRO A 148 4.76 1.69 9.12
CA PRO A 148 4.92 0.88 7.92
C PRO A 148 5.29 1.71 6.69
N LEU A 149 6.01 1.10 5.75
CA LEU A 149 6.26 1.67 4.43
C LEU A 149 5.13 1.30 3.48
N PHE A 150 4.70 2.22 2.62
CA PHE A 150 3.86 1.97 1.45
C PHE A 150 4.69 2.24 0.20
N VAL A 151 5.23 1.17 -0.35
CA VAL A 151 6.23 1.15 -1.42
C VAL A 151 5.55 0.89 -2.75
N HIS A 152 5.91 1.67 -3.75
CA HIS A 152 5.65 1.46 -5.17
C HIS A 152 6.93 1.00 -5.84
N GLU A 153 6.81 -0.05 -6.64
CA GLU A 153 7.90 -0.57 -7.46
C GLU A 153 7.43 -0.78 -8.89
N ARG A 154 8.25 -0.32 -9.83
CA ARG A 154 8.11 -0.63 -11.25
C ARG A 154 9.47 -0.64 -11.96
N ASP A 155 9.79 -1.79 -12.57
CA ASP A 155 11.00 -2.02 -13.37
C ASP A 155 12.32 -1.70 -12.59
N ALA A 156 12.29 -1.76 -11.25
CA ALA A 156 13.33 -1.28 -10.34
C ALA A 156 13.62 -2.22 -9.15
N HIS A 157 13.15 -3.46 -9.22
CA HIS A 157 13.18 -4.45 -8.12
C HIS A 157 14.55 -4.67 -7.47
N ASN A 158 15.64 -4.78 -8.24
CA ASN A 158 16.97 -5.04 -7.68
C ASN A 158 17.44 -3.90 -6.78
N ASP A 159 17.28 -2.66 -7.27
CA ASP A 159 17.64 -1.47 -6.51
C ASP A 159 16.73 -1.27 -5.29
N LEU A 160 15.44 -1.61 -5.42
CA LEU A 160 14.51 -1.56 -4.30
C LEU A 160 15.00 -2.47 -3.16
N LEU A 161 15.33 -3.71 -3.48
CA LEU A 161 15.71 -4.72 -2.49
C LEU A 161 17.10 -4.47 -1.91
N GLU A 162 18.05 -4.01 -2.72
CA GLU A 162 19.35 -3.56 -2.23
C GLU A 162 19.16 -2.49 -1.16
N ILE A 163 18.36 -1.46 -1.45
CA ILE A 163 18.05 -0.39 -0.51
C ILE A 163 17.33 -0.92 0.74
N LEU A 164 16.29 -1.75 0.60
CA LEU A 164 15.58 -2.27 1.78
C LEU A 164 16.50 -3.12 2.68
N THR A 165 17.43 -3.87 2.08
CA THR A 165 18.39 -4.72 2.79
C THR A 165 19.40 -3.91 3.60
N GLU A 166 19.76 -2.70 3.15
CA GLU A 166 20.60 -1.76 3.91
C GLU A 166 20.00 -1.45 5.30
N TYR A 167 18.66 -1.46 5.43
CA TYR A 167 17.93 -1.10 6.65
C TYR A 167 17.29 -2.30 7.37
N LYS A 168 17.60 -3.54 6.98
CA LYS A 168 16.91 -4.76 7.44
C LYS A 168 16.70 -4.92 8.95
N ASN A 169 17.64 -4.41 9.76
CA ASN A 169 17.59 -4.55 11.22
C ASN A 169 16.58 -3.59 11.88
N ASP A 170 16.23 -2.49 11.19
CA ASP A 170 15.40 -1.42 11.72
C ASP A 170 14.11 -1.22 10.92
N LEU A 171 13.92 -1.98 9.84
CA LEU A 171 12.84 -1.81 8.89
C LEU A 171 11.46 -2.07 9.55
N PRO A 172 10.51 -1.12 9.48
CA PRO A 172 9.13 -1.38 9.87
C PRO A 172 8.44 -2.28 8.81
N PRO A 173 7.23 -2.81 9.09
CA PRO A 173 6.46 -3.58 8.11
C PRO A 173 6.34 -2.85 6.76
N VAL A 174 6.34 -3.59 5.65
CA VAL A 174 6.34 -3.00 4.31
C VAL A 174 5.08 -3.41 3.56
N LEU A 175 4.37 -2.46 2.98
CA LEU A 175 3.29 -2.66 2.03
C LEU A 175 3.86 -2.37 0.65
N VAL A 176 3.95 -3.35 -0.25
CA VAL A 176 4.53 -3.17 -1.58
C VAL A 176 3.44 -3.27 -2.65
N HIS A 177 3.27 -2.23 -3.45
CA HIS A 177 2.59 -2.25 -4.73
C HIS A 177 3.61 -2.61 -5.80
N ALA A 178 3.55 -3.83 -6.32
CA ALA A 178 4.50 -4.31 -7.34
C ALA A 178 3.83 -5.15 -8.43
N HIS A 179 4.56 -5.31 -9.52
CA HIS A 179 4.20 -6.16 -10.65
C HIS A 179 4.89 -7.54 -10.59
N ASN A 180 4.61 -8.39 -11.58
CA ASN A 180 4.78 -9.86 -11.59
C ASN A 180 6.13 -10.44 -11.11
N ASP A 181 7.21 -9.67 -11.07
CA ASP A 181 8.57 -10.15 -10.79
C ASP A 181 8.95 -10.13 -9.29
N LEU A 182 8.09 -9.62 -8.42
CA LEU A 182 8.39 -9.47 -6.99
C LEU A 182 8.50 -10.81 -6.22
N LEU A 183 7.85 -11.89 -6.70
CA LEU A 183 7.79 -13.19 -6.02
C LEU A 183 9.13 -13.90 -5.87
N GLU A 184 9.87 -14.00 -6.98
CA GLU A 184 11.13 -14.74 -7.03
C GLU A 184 12.15 -14.11 -6.10
N ILE A 185 12.10 -12.79 -5.96
CA ILE A 185 13.11 -12.04 -5.23
C ILE A 185 12.73 -11.84 -3.76
N LEU A 186 11.45 -11.65 -3.43
CA LEU A 186 11.00 -11.73 -2.03
C LEU A 186 11.31 -13.10 -1.40
N THR A 187 11.41 -14.15 -2.21
CA THR A 187 11.84 -15.47 -1.75
C THR A 187 13.30 -15.47 -1.32
N GLU A 188 14.18 -14.78 -2.05
CA GLU A 188 15.60 -14.65 -1.73
C GLU A 188 15.81 -13.86 -0.43
N TYR A 189 15.08 -12.76 -0.23
CA TYR A 189 15.25 -11.85 0.91
C TYR A 189 14.25 -12.09 2.05
N LYS A 190 13.51 -13.20 2.04
CA LYS A 190 12.43 -13.46 3.02
C LYS A 190 12.90 -13.33 4.48
N ASN A 191 14.11 -13.76 4.79
CA ASN A 191 14.64 -13.73 6.16
C ASN A 191 15.19 -12.36 6.57
N ASP A 192 15.37 -11.46 5.60
CA ASP A 192 15.91 -10.11 5.80
C ASP A 192 14.80 -9.03 5.76
N LEU A 193 13.56 -9.40 5.45
CA LEU A 193 12.43 -8.47 5.37
C LEU A 193 11.42 -8.66 6.52
N PRO A 194 10.83 -7.57 7.04
CA PRO A 194 9.69 -7.64 7.96
C PRO A 194 8.42 -8.08 7.20
N PRO A 195 7.27 -8.27 7.88
CA PRO A 195 6.03 -8.66 7.21
C PRO A 195 5.71 -7.75 6.00
N VAL A 196 5.53 -8.37 4.82
CA VAL A 196 5.20 -7.67 3.58
C VAL A 196 3.74 -7.91 3.18
N LEU A 197 2.99 -6.85 2.85
CA LEU A 197 1.68 -6.94 2.21
C LEU A 197 1.82 -6.50 0.74
N VAL A 198 1.42 -7.35 -0.20
CA VAL A 198 1.45 -7.03 -1.63
C VAL A 198 0.13 -6.36 -2.03
N HIS A 199 0.17 -5.06 -2.30
CA HIS A 199 -0.99 -4.28 -2.74
C HIS A 199 -1.31 -4.55 -4.22
N CYS A 200 -2.60 -4.58 -4.56
CA CYS A 200 -3.10 -4.69 -5.93
C CYS A 200 -2.62 -5.95 -6.65
N PHE A 201 -2.70 -7.10 -5.98
CA PHE A 201 -2.30 -8.37 -6.56
C PHE A 201 -3.22 -8.77 -7.72
N THR A 202 -2.65 -8.86 -8.92
CA THR A 202 -3.33 -9.32 -10.15
C THR A 202 -2.74 -10.63 -10.69
N GLY A 203 -2.00 -11.37 -9.86
CA GLY A 203 -1.34 -12.62 -10.25
C GLY A 203 -2.27 -13.84 -10.26
N THR A 204 -1.71 -15.02 -10.52
CA THR A 204 -2.46 -16.29 -10.51
C THR A 204 -2.73 -16.80 -9.10
N THR A 205 -3.67 -17.73 -8.91
CA THR A 205 -3.88 -18.40 -7.61
C THR A 205 -2.61 -19.06 -7.09
N GLU A 206 -1.79 -19.63 -7.97
CA GLU A 206 -0.50 -20.22 -7.63
C GLU A 206 0.46 -19.18 -7.06
N HIS A 207 0.55 -18.00 -7.69
CA HIS A 207 1.32 -16.87 -7.17
C HIS A 207 0.81 -16.42 -5.80
N ALA A 208 -0.51 -16.36 -5.61
CA ALA A 208 -1.10 -15.98 -4.33
C ALA A 208 -0.76 -16.97 -3.21
N LEU A 209 -0.92 -18.28 -3.46
CA LEU A 209 -0.56 -19.30 -2.48
C LEU A 209 0.94 -19.23 -2.13
N ASN A 210 1.80 -18.98 -3.12
CA ASN A 210 3.23 -18.84 -2.91
C ASN A 210 3.58 -17.65 -1.99
N TYR A 211 2.91 -16.51 -2.14
CA TYR A 211 3.03 -15.36 -1.22
C TYR A 211 2.59 -15.73 0.21
N LEU A 212 1.43 -16.37 0.35
CA LEU A 212 0.87 -16.75 1.64
C LEU A 212 1.74 -17.77 2.38
N ASP A 213 2.22 -18.82 1.69
CA ASP A 213 3.13 -19.83 2.23
C ASP A 213 4.45 -19.21 2.73
N LYS A 214 4.80 -18.04 2.20
CA LYS A 214 5.99 -17.28 2.60
C LYS A 214 5.74 -16.32 3.74
N GLY A 215 4.50 -16.20 4.25
CA GLY A 215 4.14 -15.31 5.35
C GLY A 215 3.88 -13.87 4.90
N PHE A 216 3.71 -13.64 3.60
CA PHE A 216 3.28 -12.37 3.05
C PHE A 216 1.77 -12.26 3.03
N TYR A 217 1.25 -11.04 3.06
CA TYR A 217 -0.17 -10.75 2.91
C TYR A 217 -0.45 -10.31 1.47
N ILE A 218 -1.69 -10.46 1.02
CA ILE A 218 -2.12 -10.09 -0.32
C ILE A 218 -3.30 -9.13 -0.23
N GLY A 219 -3.20 -7.99 -0.89
CA GLY A 219 -4.28 -7.05 -1.11
C GLY A 219 -4.96 -7.35 -2.45
N LEU A 220 -6.24 -7.71 -2.40
CA LEU A 220 -7.07 -7.92 -3.58
C LEU A 220 -7.69 -6.59 -4.03
N THR A 221 -7.64 -6.32 -5.33
CA THR A 221 -8.32 -5.19 -5.98
C THR A 221 -9.24 -5.71 -7.08
N GLY A 222 -10.26 -4.94 -7.48
CA GLY A 222 -11.21 -5.35 -8.52
C GLY A 222 -10.71 -5.22 -9.97
N MET A 223 -9.41 -5.31 -10.23
CA MET A 223 -8.80 -5.17 -11.56
C MET A 223 -8.85 -6.48 -12.36
#